data_AF-W1PYP9-F1
#
_entry.id   AF-W1PYP9-F1
#
_cell.length_a   1.000
_cell.length_b   1.000
_cell.length_c   1.000
_cell.angle_alpha   90.00
_cell.angle_beta   90.00
_cell.angle_gamma   90.00
#
_symmetry.space_group_name_H-M   'P 1'
#
loop_
_entity.id
_entity.type
_entity.pdbx_description
1 polymer ?
#
loop_
_entity_poly.entity_id
_entity_poly.type
_entity_poly.pdbx_seq_one_letter_code
_entity_poly.pdbx_strand_id
1 'polypeptide(L)'
;MAKDFKLHISRDMTRFTGRVLQPPKLKLGDAGQVTDLIPTRHDCQWNLLESHVLQGARIERWDIISFGGTPEQRSSLPKFIIQLAHRCQQLGVALNKVPTVAPQFGPM
;
A
#
# COMPACT_ATOMS: atom_id res chain seq x y z
N MET A 1 35.49 37.12 -11.89
CA MET A 1 34.73 36.07 -12.60
C MET A 1 33.31 36.51 -12.94
N ALA A 2 32.30 36.51 -12.05
CA ALA A 2 30.92 36.84 -12.46
C ALA A 2 30.71 38.29 -12.99
N LYS A 3 31.45 39.28 -12.45
CA LYS A 3 31.36 40.69 -12.90
C LYS A 3 31.94 40.93 -14.30
N ASP A 4 32.93 40.14 -14.70
CA ASP A 4 33.62 40.26 -15.99
C ASP A 4 32.71 39.87 -17.17
N PHE A 5 31.69 39.04 -16.89
CA PHE A 5 30.66 38.63 -17.84
C PHE A 5 29.37 39.48 -17.78
N LYS A 6 29.34 40.56 -16.97
CA LYS A 6 28.17 41.45 -16.80
C LYS A 6 26.86 40.72 -16.43
N LEU A 7 26.96 39.59 -15.73
CA LEU A 7 25.79 38.85 -15.27
C LEU A 7 25.17 39.51 -14.03
N HIS A 8 23.85 39.74 -14.07
CA HIS A 8 23.07 40.22 -12.93
C HIS A 8 22.15 39.12 -12.44
N ILE A 9 22.26 38.76 -11.16
CA ILE A 9 21.44 37.70 -10.53
C ILE A 9 20.44 38.38 -9.62
N SER A 10 19.15 38.25 -9.94
CA SER A 10 18.08 38.61 -9.02
C SER A 10 18.02 37.61 -7.87
N ARG A 11 17.71 38.11 -6.67
CA ARG A 11 17.40 37.26 -5.51
C ARG A 11 15.91 36.88 -5.47
N ASP A 12 15.09 37.51 -6.31
CA ASP A 12 13.67 37.23 -6.39
C ASP A 12 13.41 36.00 -7.25
N MET A 13 12.48 35.16 -6.79
CA MET A 13 11.98 34.04 -7.59
C MET A 13 11.18 34.55 -8.79
N THR A 14 11.44 33.98 -9.97
CA THR A 14 10.62 34.23 -11.16
C THR A 14 9.19 33.75 -10.92
N ARG A 15 8.22 34.64 -11.11
CA ARG A 15 6.79 34.32 -11.00
C ARG A 15 6.31 33.62 -12.28
N PHE A 16 5.51 32.58 -12.12
CA PHE A 16 4.91 31.84 -13.23
C PHE A 16 3.48 31.45 -12.90
N THR A 17 2.62 31.38 -13.92
CA THR A 17 1.24 30.93 -13.79
C THR A 17 1.15 29.43 -14.07
N GLY A 18 1.12 28.63 -13.01
CA GLY A 18 0.84 27.20 -13.07
C GLY A 18 -0.66 26.88 -13.02
N ARG A 19 -0.99 25.60 -13.21
CA ARG A 19 -2.33 25.04 -12.95
C ARG A 19 -2.21 23.73 -12.19
N VAL A 20 -3.15 23.47 -11.29
CA VAL A 20 -3.29 22.18 -10.60
C VAL A 20 -4.28 21.32 -11.37
N LEU A 21 -3.86 20.14 -11.79
CA LEU A 21 -4.73 19.19 -12.48
C LEU A 21 -5.68 18.53 -11.48
N GLN A 22 -6.92 18.29 -11.90
CA GLN A 22 -7.87 17.54 -11.10
C GLN A 22 -7.43 16.06 -11.01
N PRO A 23 -7.65 15.39 -9.87
CA PRO A 23 -7.32 13.97 -9.71
C PRO A 23 -8.09 13.10 -10.70
N PRO A 24 -7.48 12.01 -11.22
CA PRO A 24 -8.18 11.08 -12.08
C PRO A 24 -9.18 10.24 -11.30
N LYS A 25 -10.17 9.69 -12.01
CA LYS A 25 -11.01 8.60 -11.50
C LYS A 25 -10.19 7.31 -11.45
N LEU A 26 -10.17 6.66 -10.29
CA LEU A 26 -9.55 5.36 -10.07
C LEU A 26 -10.58 4.25 -10.24
N LYS A 27 -10.22 3.20 -10.96
CA LYS A 27 -10.99 1.97 -11.08
C LYS A 27 -10.45 0.93 -10.10
N LEU A 28 -11.34 0.32 -9.33
CA LEU A 28 -11.04 -0.73 -8.35
C LEU A 28 -11.66 -2.06 -8.80
N GLY A 29 -11.50 -3.11 -8.00
CA GLY A 29 -12.07 -4.43 -8.31
C GLY A 29 -13.59 -4.45 -8.18
N ASP A 30 -14.25 -5.20 -9.07
CA ASP A 30 -15.71 -5.19 -9.23
C ASP A 30 -16.48 -5.90 -8.09
N ALA A 31 -15.77 -6.66 -7.24
CA ALA A 31 -16.37 -7.42 -6.16
C ALA A 31 -16.38 -6.69 -4.80
N GLY A 32 -15.81 -5.48 -4.72
CA GLY A 32 -15.92 -4.61 -3.54
C GLY A 32 -17.22 -3.80 -3.52
N GLN A 33 -17.52 -3.13 -2.40
CA GLN A 33 -18.61 -2.15 -2.33
C GLN A 33 -18.27 -0.87 -3.12
N VAL A 34 -17.00 -0.45 -3.03
CA VAL A 34 -16.46 0.67 -3.82
C VAL A 34 -15.69 0.09 -5.00
N THR A 35 -16.20 0.32 -6.21
CA THR A 35 -15.62 -0.15 -7.48
C THR A 35 -14.93 0.97 -8.26
N ASP A 36 -15.19 2.22 -7.91
CA ASP A 36 -14.48 3.38 -8.42
C ASP A 36 -14.48 4.54 -7.41
N LEU A 37 -13.47 5.41 -7.49
CA LEU A 37 -13.40 6.63 -6.68
C LEU A 37 -12.63 7.74 -7.38
N ILE A 38 -12.95 8.99 -7.05
CA ILE A 38 -12.12 10.15 -7.39
C ILE A 38 -11.53 10.66 -6.07
N PRO A 39 -10.19 10.75 -5.89
CA PRO A 39 -9.62 11.26 -4.65
C PRO A 39 -10.04 12.72 -4.43
N THR A 40 -10.84 12.98 -3.40
CA THR A 40 -11.37 14.32 -3.09
C THR A 40 -10.60 15.06 -2.00
N ARG A 41 -9.68 14.37 -1.31
CA ARG A 41 -8.82 14.99 -0.30
C ARG A 41 -7.83 15.96 -0.94
N HIS A 42 -7.45 17.00 -0.21
CA HIS A 42 -6.50 18.03 -0.66
C HIS A 42 -5.11 17.47 -1.04
N ASP A 43 -4.74 16.33 -0.45
CA ASP A 43 -3.50 15.59 -0.70
C ASP A 43 -3.68 14.43 -1.68
N CYS A 44 -4.88 14.29 -2.27
CA CYS A 44 -5.26 13.21 -3.16
C CYS A 44 -5.08 11.80 -2.55
N GLN A 45 -5.08 11.65 -1.22
CA GLN A 45 -4.99 10.35 -0.57
C GLN A 45 -6.28 9.54 -0.70
N TRP A 46 -6.12 8.23 -0.87
CA TRP A 46 -7.18 7.23 -0.95
C TRP A 46 -6.67 5.88 -0.41
N ASN A 47 -7.57 4.90 -0.21
CA ASN A 47 -7.21 3.57 0.26
C ASN A 47 -8.17 2.49 -0.29
N LEU A 48 -7.96 1.24 0.12
CA LEU A 48 -8.76 0.08 -0.29
C LEU A 48 -9.78 -0.36 0.78
N LEU A 49 -10.28 0.55 1.61
CA LEU A 49 -11.39 0.21 2.50
C LEU A 49 -12.65 -0.05 1.66
N GLU A 50 -13.39 -1.09 2.02
CA GLU A 50 -14.63 -1.51 1.34
C GLU A 50 -14.51 -1.78 -0.16
N SER A 51 -13.28 -1.91 -0.67
CA SER A 51 -12.97 -2.14 -2.08
C SER A 51 -12.01 -3.30 -2.25
N HIS A 52 -11.98 -3.84 -3.47
CA HIS A 52 -11.03 -4.88 -3.86
C HIS A 52 -9.93 -4.31 -4.76
N VAL A 53 -8.78 -4.99 -4.79
CA VAL A 53 -7.78 -4.72 -5.81
C VAL A 53 -8.37 -4.99 -7.20
N LEU A 54 -7.90 -4.23 -8.21
CA LEU A 54 -8.41 -4.35 -9.57
C LEU A 54 -8.28 -5.78 -10.13
N GLN A 55 -7.15 -6.45 -9.83
CA GLN A 55 -6.92 -7.84 -10.20
C GLN A 55 -6.39 -8.61 -8.98
N GLY A 56 -7.25 -9.41 -8.37
CA GLY A 56 -6.89 -10.25 -7.23
C GLY A 56 -6.12 -11.49 -7.66
N ALA A 57 -5.04 -11.81 -6.95
CA ALA A 57 -4.33 -13.07 -7.12
C ALA A 57 -4.98 -14.20 -6.29
N ARG A 58 -4.77 -15.44 -6.74
CA ARG A 58 -5.04 -16.65 -5.95
C ARG A 58 -3.72 -17.24 -5.48
N ILE A 59 -3.51 -17.29 -4.18
CA ILE A 59 -2.30 -17.79 -3.52
C ILE A 59 -2.64 -19.11 -2.84
N GLU A 60 -2.22 -20.21 -3.48
CA GLU A 60 -2.55 -21.57 -3.02
C GLU A 60 -1.57 -22.10 -1.99
N ARG A 61 -0.29 -21.74 -2.13
CA ARG A 61 0.82 -22.16 -1.26
C ARG A 61 1.58 -20.95 -0.76
N TRP A 62 1.75 -20.89 0.55
CA TRP A 62 2.49 -19.84 1.24
C TRP A 62 2.88 -20.34 2.63
N ASP A 63 3.90 -19.71 3.22
CA ASP A 63 4.45 -20.09 4.53
C ASP A 63 4.89 -18.85 5.31
N ILE A 64 5.06 -19.00 6.62
CA ILE A 64 5.58 -17.95 7.51
C ILE A 64 6.83 -18.47 8.23
N ILE A 65 7.87 -17.64 8.22
CA ILE A 65 9.08 -17.82 9.02
C ILE A 65 9.26 -16.58 9.89
N SER A 66 9.37 -16.76 11.20
CA SER A 66 9.63 -15.68 12.16
C SER A 66 11.07 -15.78 12.70
N PHE A 67 11.89 -14.76 12.46
CA PHE A 67 13.29 -14.69 12.92
C PHE A 67 13.44 -14.06 14.31
N GLY A 68 12.35 -13.73 14.99
CA GLY A 68 12.41 -13.08 16.28
C GLY A 68 11.08 -13.08 17.02
N GLY A 69 10.97 -12.20 18.00
CA GLY A 69 9.78 -11.95 18.78
C GLY A 69 9.74 -12.72 20.11
N THR A 70 9.08 -12.11 21.09
CA THR A 70 8.88 -12.68 22.43
C THR A 70 7.97 -13.92 22.36
N PRO A 71 7.97 -14.79 23.37
CA PRO A 71 7.04 -15.93 23.43
C PRO A 71 5.57 -15.54 23.20
N GLU A 72 5.15 -14.37 23.69
CA GLU A 72 3.81 -13.82 23.52
C GLU A 72 3.52 -13.41 22.06
N GLN A 73 4.51 -12.85 21.37
CA GLN A 73 4.37 -12.53 19.95
C GLN A 73 4.29 -13.81 19.12
N ARG A 74 5.10 -14.82 19.45
CA ARG A 74 5.07 -16.14 18.79
C ARG A 74 3.72 -16.83 18.99
N SER A 75 3.12 -16.73 20.18
CA SER A 75 1.79 -17.30 20.45
C SER A 75 0.66 -16.57 19.71
N SER A 76 0.89 -15.33 19.27
CA SER A 76 -0.08 -14.56 18.47
C SER A 76 -0.11 -14.92 16.97
N LEU A 77 0.88 -15.66 16.47
CA LEU A 77 1.01 -15.99 15.03
C LEU A 77 -0.21 -16.70 14.43
N PRO A 78 -0.85 -17.69 15.10
CA PRO A 78 -2.05 -18.31 14.56
C PRO A 78 -3.19 -17.30 14.33
N LYS A 79 -3.36 -16.35 15.26
CA LYS A 79 -4.35 -15.27 15.13
C LYS A 79 -3.99 -14.33 13.98
N PHE A 80 -2.72 -13.97 13.86
CA PHE A 80 -2.21 -13.15 12.75
C PHE A 80 -2.47 -13.81 11.39
N ILE A 81 -2.19 -15.11 11.24
CA ILE A 81 -2.43 -15.86 10.00
C ILE A 81 -3.90 -15.78 9.57
N ILE A 82 -4.82 -16.00 10.51
CA ILE A 82 -6.27 -15.93 10.23
C ILE A 82 -6.65 -14.51 9.82
N GLN A 83 -6.15 -13.49 10.52
CA GLN A 83 -6.42 -12.09 10.22
C GLN A 83 -5.85 -11.66 8.86
N LEU A 84 -4.66 -12.14 8.51
CA LEU A 84 -4.02 -11.89 7.22
C LEU A 84 -4.86 -12.50 6.09
N ALA A 85 -5.23 -13.78 6.20
CA ALA A 85 -6.05 -14.45 5.19
C ALA A 85 -7.42 -13.78 5.02
N HIS A 86 -8.05 -13.39 6.13
CA HIS A 86 -9.28 -12.62 6.11
C HIS A 86 -9.10 -11.26 5.41
N ARG A 87 -8.01 -10.54 5.72
CA ARG A 87 -7.72 -9.25 5.09
C ARG A 87 -7.45 -9.38 3.60
N CYS A 88 -6.71 -10.41 3.17
CA CYS A 88 -6.52 -10.72 1.75
C CYS A 88 -7.86 -10.96 1.07
N GLN A 89 -8.75 -11.76 1.66
CA GLN A 89 -10.08 -12.03 1.12
C GLN A 89 -10.92 -10.74 0.98
N GLN A 90 -10.89 -9.85 1.98
CA GLN A 90 -11.55 -8.55 1.93
C GLN A 90 -10.99 -7.60 0.85
N LEU A 91 -9.78 -7.86 0.34
CA LEU A 91 -9.17 -7.11 -0.74
C LEU A 91 -9.35 -7.81 -2.10
N GLY A 92 -10.10 -8.92 -2.16
CA GLY A 92 -10.28 -9.71 -3.37
C GLY A 92 -9.11 -10.65 -3.69
N VAL A 93 -8.17 -10.86 -2.76
CA VAL A 93 -7.05 -11.79 -2.89
C VAL A 93 -7.39 -13.10 -2.18
N ALA A 94 -7.44 -14.20 -2.93
CA ALA A 94 -7.73 -15.51 -2.36
C ALA A 94 -6.45 -16.12 -1.78
N LEU A 95 -6.25 -15.97 -0.46
CA LEU A 95 -5.16 -16.63 0.27
C LEU A 95 -5.67 -17.89 0.97
N ASN A 96 -4.99 -19.02 0.79
CA ASN A 96 -5.28 -20.23 1.56
C ASN A 96 -5.18 -19.94 3.07
N LYS A 97 -6.19 -20.30 3.87
CA LYS A 97 -6.22 -19.97 5.31
C LYS A 97 -5.20 -20.75 6.13
N VAL A 98 -4.69 -21.85 5.58
CA VAL A 98 -3.69 -22.70 6.22
C VAL A 98 -2.38 -22.60 5.42
N PRO A 99 -1.28 -22.17 6.06
CA PRO A 99 0.06 -22.22 5.46
C PRO A 99 0.43 -23.66 5.08
N THR A 100 1.35 -23.83 4.13
CA THR A 100 1.78 -25.16 3.64
C THR A 100 2.47 -25.95 4.75
N VAL A 101 3.21 -25.26 5.61
CA VAL A 101 3.98 -25.77 6.74
C VAL A 101 3.64 -24.96 7.99
N ALA A 102 3.72 -25.59 9.16
CA ALA A 102 3.57 -24.89 10.43
C ALA A 102 4.56 -23.71 10.54
N PRO A 103 4.19 -22.58 11.20
CA PRO A 103 5.06 -21.43 11.35
C PRO A 103 6.42 -21.82 11.93
N GLN A 104 7.49 -21.46 11.23
CA GLN A 104 8.85 -21.77 11.66
C GLN A 104 9.44 -20.61 12.46
N PHE A 105 10.19 -20.93 13.51
CA PHE A 105 10.91 -19.94 14.30
C PHE A 105 12.41 -20.13 14.08
N GLY A 106 13.06 -19.09 13.57
CA GLY A 106 14.51 -19.06 13.44
C GLY A 106 15.20 -19.05 14.81
N PRO A 107 16.50 -19.38 14.86
CA PRO A 107 17.29 -19.20 16.07
C PRO A 107 17.28 -17.71 16.47
N MET A 108 17.16 -17.44 17.77
CA MET A 108 17.32 -16.09 18.33
C MET A 108 18.78 -15.67 18.29
#